data_AF-A0A381YF40-F1
#
_entry.id   AF-A0A381YF40-F1
#
_cell.length_a   1.000
_cell.length_b   1.000
_cell.length_c   1.000
_cell.angle_alpha   90.00
_cell.angle_beta   90.00
_cell.angle_gamma   90.00
#
_symmetry.space_group_name_H-M   'P 1'
#
loop_
_entity.id
_entity.type
_entity.pdbx_description
1 polymer ?
#
loop_
_entity_poly.entity_id
_entity_poly.type
_entity_poly.pdbx_seq_one_letter_code
_entity_poly.pdbx_strand_id
1 'polypeptide(L)'
;ISAGKQIRDYFGDDNEFITVRVEKDGEIISNLYNHREILHMKDVKELIRGVYRSQQVSALLIVVGVLLGFVFPMPGHLGRSVKWVCRGGGITLAATLFVGLLALAGFQRFFLYFHLISFSNDLWMLDPRKDFLIMMFPQGFFFDATALIVLLTVAEGMILWFAPSLIRKFWNI
;
A
#
# COMPACT_ATOMS: atom_id res chain seq x y z
N ILE A 1 10.86 -21.32 -14.11
CA ILE A 1 10.87 -20.17 -13.16
C ILE A 1 9.42 -19.73 -12.96
N SER A 2 8.95 -19.52 -11.72
CA SER A 2 7.55 -19.09 -11.50
C SER A 2 7.36 -17.63 -11.93
N ALA A 3 6.31 -17.36 -12.73
CA ALA A 3 5.93 -16.00 -13.13
C ALA A 3 5.65 -15.11 -11.90
N GLY A 4 4.96 -15.64 -10.89
CA GLY A 4 4.65 -14.90 -9.66
C GLY A 4 5.89 -14.46 -8.87
N LYS A 5 6.95 -15.29 -8.85
CA LYS A 5 8.23 -14.89 -8.21
C LYS A 5 8.87 -13.72 -8.96
N GLN A 6 8.91 -13.77 -10.29
CA GLN A 6 9.48 -12.69 -11.11
C GLN A 6 8.73 -11.37 -10.89
N ILE A 7 7.39 -11.42 -10.84
CA ILE A 7 6.57 -10.22 -10.59
C ILE A 7 6.83 -9.64 -9.20
N ARG A 8 6.92 -10.48 -8.15
CA ARG A 8 7.23 -10.01 -6.79
C ARG A 8 8.63 -9.41 -6.70
N ASP A 9 9.62 -10.08 -7.28
CA ASP A 9 11.01 -9.63 -7.27
C ASP A 9 11.15 -8.28 -8.01
N TYR A 10 10.41 -8.06 -9.10
CA TYR A 10 10.38 -6.79 -9.83
C TYR A 10 10.02 -5.59 -8.95
N PHE A 11 9.10 -5.73 -7.99
CA PHE A 11 8.77 -4.61 -7.09
C PHE A 11 9.87 -4.28 -6.09
N GLY A 12 10.79 -5.21 -5.83
CA GLY A 12 11.92 -5.04 -4.91
C GLY A 12 13.24 -4.69 -5.58
N ASP A 13 13.35 -4.80 -6.91
CA ASP A 13 14.59 -4.53 -7.64
C ASP A 13 14.66 -3.10 -8.23
N ASP A 14 15.78 -2.79 -8.88
CA ASP A 14 16.04 -1.49 -9.52
C ASP A 14 15.67 -1.45 -11.01
N ASN A 15 15.16 -2.55 -11.59
CA ASN A 15 14.82 -2.59 -13.01
C ASN A 15 13.63 -1.68 -13.30
N GLU A 16 13.74 -0.83 -14.33
CA GLU A 16 12.66 0.07 -14.71
C GLU A 16 11.47 -0.70 -15.31
N PHE A 17 11.74 -1.69 -16.17
CA PHE A 17 10.74 -2.46 -16.89
C PHE A 17 10.67 -3.91 -16.41
N ILE A 18 9.45 -4.41 -16.24
CA ILE A 18 9.23 -5.81 -15.87
C ILE A 18 9.53 -6.75 -17.03
N THR A 19 10.19 -7.87 -16.74
CA THR A 19 10.37 -8.98 -17.66
C THR A 19 9.90 -10.27 -17.00
N VAL A 20 8.87 -10.90 -17.55
CA VAL A 20 8.32 -12.17 -17.04
C VAL A 20 8.54 -13.26 -18.07
N ARG A 21 9.53 -14.12 -17.84
CA ARG A 21 9.82 -15.27 -18.69
C ARG A 21 8.93 -16.44 -18.31
N VAL A 22 8.25 -17.04 -19.28
CA VAL A 22 7.46 -18.25 -19.10
C VAL A 22 7.80 -19.27 -20.17
N GLU A 23 7.68 -20.54 -19.81
CA GLU A 23 7.77 -21.65 -20.77
C GLU A 23 6.35 -22.08 -21.10
N LYS A 24 6.02 -22.16 -22.39
CA LYS A 24 4.73 -22.60 -22.88
C LYS A 24 4.97 -23.57 -24.03
N ASP A 25 4.45 -24.79 -23.90
CA ASP A 25 4.56 -25.84 -24.93
C ASP A 25 6.01 -26.13 -25.39
N GLY A 26 6.98 -26.01 -24.48
CA GLY A 26 8.41 -26.20 -24.77
C GLY A 26 9.12 -24.98 -25.39
N GLU A 27 8.39 -23.89 -25.67
CA GLU A 27 8.96 -22.62 -26.12
C GLU A 27 9.14 -21.64 -24.96
N ILE A 28 10.27 -20.93 -24.95
CA ILE A 28 10.56 -19.89 -23.96
C ILE A 28 10.03 -18.55 -24.49
N ILE A 29 8.98 -18.05 -23.86
CA ILE A 29 8.48 -16.69 -24.08
C ILE A 29 9.35 -15.74 -23.26
N SER A 30 10.07 -14.86 -23.94
CA SER A 30 11.05 -13.94 -23.34
C SER A 30 10.42 -12.87 -22.44
N ASN A 31 9.20 -12.43 -22.76
CA ASN A 31 8.38 -11.61 -21.89
C ASN A 31 6.90 -11.88 -22.13
N LEU A 32 6.16 -12.25 -21.07
CA LEU A 32 4.74 -12.54 -21.13
C LEU A 32 3.91 -11.28 -21.41
N TYR A 33 4.34 -10.13 -20.89
CA TYR A 33 3.62 -8.87 -21.01
C TYR A 33 3.99 -8.13 -22.29
N ASN A 34 2.99 -7.52 -22.91
CA ASN A 34 3.18 -6.64 -24.04
C ASN A 34 3.64 -5.23 -23.60
N HIS A 35 3.97 -4.38 -24.58
CA HIS A 35 4.53 -3.06 -24.30
C HIS A 35 3.64 -2.18 -23.41
N ARG A 36 2.31 -2.20 -23.61
CA ARG A 36 1.37 -1.40 -22.80
C ARG A 36 1.34 -1.87 -21.35
N GLU A 37 1.28 -3.18 -21.15
CA GLU A 37 1.29 -3.81 -19.83
C GLU A 37 2.60 -3.53 -19.06
N ILE A 38 3.73 -3.56 -19.77
CA ILE A 38 5.04 -3.23 -19.19
C ILE A 38 5.09 -1.78 -18.72
N LEU A 39 4.61 -0.84 -19.53
CA LEU A 39 4.55 0.58 -19.15
C LEU A 39 3.59 0.81 -17.98
N HIS A 40 2.43 0.15 -17.97
CA HIS A 40 1.52 0.22 -16.83
C HIS A 40 2.16 -0.33 -15.55
N MET A 41 2.87 -1.46 -15.63
CA MET A 41 3.59 -2.03 -14.48
C MET A 41 4.70 -1.12 -13.95
N LYS A 42 5.35 -0.34 -14.82
CA LYS A 42 6.27 0.73 -14.40
C LYS A 42 5.55 1.80 -13.59
N ASP A 43 4.40 2.29 -14.06
CA ASP A 43 3.60 3.27 -13.31
C ASP A 43 3.15 2.72 -11.95
N VAL A 44 2.73 1.45 -11.90
CA VAL A 44 2.36 0.75 -10.65
C VAL A 44 3.56 0.63 -9.70
N LYS A 45 4.77 0.33 -10.23
CA LYS A 45 5.99 0.24 -9.41
C LYS A 45 6.33 1.59 -8.77
N GLU A 46 6.23 2.68 -9.52
CA GLU A 46 6.47 4.02 -8.97
C GLU A 46 5.41 4.43 -7.94
N LEU A 47 4.14 4.08 -8.16
CA LEU A 47 3.07 4.29 -7.18
C LEU A 47 3.35 3.54 -5.86
N ILE A 48 3.71 2.25 -5.95
CA ILE A 48 4.04 1.43 -4.77
C ILE A 48 5.29 1.95 -4.05
N ARG A 49 6.33 2.37 -4.78
CA ARG A 49 7.50 3.03 -4.21
C ARG A 49 7.12 4.34 -3.50
N GLY A 50 6.15 5.09 -4.03
CA GLY A 50 5.58 6.25 -3.37
C GLY A 50 4.97 5.89 -2.01
N VAL A 51 4.12 4.86 -1.97
CA VAL A 51 3.49 4.37 -0.73
C VAL A 51 4.54 3.96 0.30
N TYR A 52 5.56 3.17 -0.09
CA TYR A 52 6.62 2.76 0.83
C TYR A 52 7.45 3.94 1.36
N ARG A 53 7.77 4.92 0.52
CA ARG A 53 8.47 6.14 0.95
C ARG A 53 7.63 6.93 1.96
N SER A 54 6.34 7.11 1.70
CA SER A 54 5.42 7.77 2.63
C SER A 54 5.32 7.04 3.97
N GLN A 55 5.27 5.71 3.95
CA GLN A 55 5.28 4.89 5.16
C GLN A 55 6.59 5.03 5.94
N GLN A 56 7.74 4.96 5.28
CA GLN A 56 9.06 5.11 5.90
C GLN A 56 9.24 6.49 6.55
N VAL A 57 8.86 7.56 5.84
CA VAL A 57 8.91 8.94 6.38
C VAL A 57 7.97 9.07 7.58
N SER A 58 6.75 8.53 7.50
CA SER A 58 5.79 8.59 8.61
C SER A 58 6.31 7.84 9.85
N ALA A 59 6.87 6.64 9.66
CA ALA A 59 7.49 5.87 10.73
C ALA A 59 8.67 6.61 11.36
N LEU A 60 9.55 7.22 10.54
CA LEU A 60 10.66 8.02 11.02
C LEU A 60 10.18 9.22 11.85
N LEU A 61 9.15 9.94 11.39
CA LEU A 61 8.57 11.07 12.12
C LEU A 61 7.98 10.65 13.47
N ILE A 62 7.30 9.51 13.53
CA ILE A 62 6.79 8.96 14.80
C ILE A 62 7.95 8.63 15.75
N VAL A 63 8.97 7.93 15.28
CA VAL A 63 10.14 7.55 16.08
C VAL A 63 10.86 8.80 16.60
N VAL A 64 11.17 9.76 15.74
CA VAL A 64 11.85 11.02 16.12
C VAL A 64 10.99 11.81 17.10
N GLY A 65 9.68 11.93 16.87
CA GLY A 65 8.77 12.66 17.75
C GLY A 65 8.67 12.04 19.16
N VAL A 66 8.74 10.71 19.25
CA VAL A 66 8.81 9.99 20.53
C VAL A 66 10.17 10.20 21.20
N LEU A 67 11.28 10.01 20.48
CA LEU A 67 12.64 10.19 21.01
C LEU A 67 12.89 11.62 21.52
N LEU A 68 12.46 12.64 20.79
CA LEU A 68 12.56 14.03 21.24
C LEU A 68 11.76 14.28 22.52
N GLY A 69 10.62 13.60 22.70
CA GLY A 69 9.84 13.65 23.94
C GLY A 69 10.57 13.03 25.14
N PHE A 70 11.49 12.08 24.91
CA PHE A 70 12.33 11.48 25.95
C PHE A 70 13.61 12.28 26.22
N VAL A 71 14.32 12.73 25.18
CA VAL A 71 15.62 13.41 25.30
C VAL A 71 15.49 14.84 25.85
N PHE A 72 14.40 15.53 25.52
CA PHE A 72 14.11 16.87 26.02
C PHE A 72 12.88 16.86 26.93
N PRO A 73 13.03 16.37 28.18
CA PRO A 73 11.91 16.25 29.12
C PRO A 73 11.49 17.65 29.62
N MET A 74 10.69 18.35 28.82
CA MET A 74 9.87 19.45 29.30
C MET A 74 8.58 18.90 29.93
N PRO A 75 8.06 19.51 31.01
CA PRO A 75 6.79 19.10 31.59
C PRO A 75 5.68 19.00 30.53
N GLY A 76 5.10 17.82 30.38
CA GLY A 76 3.99 17.55 29.44
C GLY A 76 4.38 17.31 27.97
N HIS A 77 5.66 17.32 27.59
CA HIS A 77 6.10 17.08 26.21
C HIS A 77 5.86 15.63 25.77
N LEU A 78 6.18 14.66 26.62
CA LEU A 78 5.92 13.24 26.36
C LEU A 78 4.41 12.95 26.23
N GLY A 79 3.59 13.47 27.14
CA GLY A 79 2.13 13.35 27.06
C GLY A 79 1.54 13.95 25.79
N ARG A 80 2.13 15.06 25.30
CA ARG A 80 1.76 15.68 24.02
C ARG A 80 2.13 14.79 22.82
N SER A 81 3.33 14.22 22.77
CA SER A 81 3.75 13.29 21.71
C SER A 81 2.83 12.06 21.67
N VAL A 82 2.56 11.44 22.83
CA VAL A 82 1.64 10.30 22.97
C VAL A 82 0.23 10.65 22.47
N LYS A 83 -0.27 11.86 22.80
CA LYS A 83 -1.58 12.35 22.33
C LYS A 83 -1.65 12.51 20.80
N TRP A 84 -0.57 12.98 20.18
CA TRP A 84 -0.51 13.12 18.71
C TRP A 84 -0.47 11.77 18.01
N VAL A 85 0.30 10.81 18.53
CA VAL A 85 0.31 9.43 18.00
C VAL A 85 -1.07 8.80 18.09
N CYS A 86 -1.75 8.90 19.25
CA CYS A 86 -3.10 8.39 19.44
C CYS A 86 -4.10 9.01 18.45
N ARG A 87 -4.04 10.32 18.23
CA ARG A 87 -4.89 11.02 17.24
C ARG A 87 -4.58 10.60 15.81
N GLY A 88 -3.30 10.45 15.47
CA GLY A 88 -2.85 9.95 14.18
C GLY A 88 -3.42 8.56 13.89
N GLY A 89 -3.24 7.61 14.83
CA GLY A 89 -3.81 6.27 14.74
C GLY A 89 -5.33 6.29 14.52
N GLY A 90 -6.02 7.24 15.15
CA GLY A 90 -7.45 7.45 14.95
C GLY A 90 -7.89 8.00 13.61
N ILE A 91 -7.16 8.97 13.09
CA ILE A 91 -7.42 9.48 11.75
C ILE A 91 -7.16 8.37 10.73
N THR A 92 -6.06 7.62 10.88
CA THR A 92 -5.75 6.47 10.02
C THR A 92 -6.88 5.44 10.07
N LEU A 93 -7.31 5.04 11.27
CA LEU A 93 -8.40 4.07 11.43
C LEU A 93 -9.69 4.55 10.76
N ALA A 94 -10.10 5.81 10.98
CA ALA A 94 -11.30 6.38 10.39
C ALA A 94 -11.21 6.43 8.85
N ALA A 95 -10.07 6.88 8.31
CA ALA A 95 -9.85 6.97 6.87
C ALA A 95 -9.83 5.58 6.21
N THR A 96 -9.13 4.61 6.80
CA THR A 96 -9.05 3.24 6.30
C THR A 96 -10.42 2.55 6.32
N LEU A 97 -11.21 2.72 7.40
CA LEU A 97 -12.56 2.18 7.46
C LEU A 97 -13.47 2.83 6.41
N PHE A 98 -13.36 4.14 6.21
CA PHE A 98 -14.11 4.84 5.16
C PHE A 98 -13.78 4.31 3.76
N VAL A 99 -12.49 4.16 3.44
CA VAL A 99 -12.03 3.56 2.17
C VAL A 99 -12.52 2.11 2.03
N GLY A 100 -12.43 1.31 3.09
CA GLY A 100 -12.94 -0.07 3.11
C GLY A 100 -14.43 -0.14 2.84
N LEU A 101 -15.23 0.76 3.43
CA LEU A 101 -16.67 0.84 3.17
C LEU A 101 -16.98 1.21 1.72
N LEU A 102 -16.23 2.14 1.11
CA LEU A 102 -16.38 2.48 -0.32
C LEU A 102 -16.06 1.29 -1.22
N ALA A 103 -14.99 0.55 -0.92
CA ALA A 103 -14.61 -0.66 -1.65
C ALA A 103 -15.69 -1.74 -1.54
N LEU A 104 -16.28 -1.94 -0.35
CA LEU A 104 -17.36 -2.89 -0.11
C LEU A 104 -18.67 -2.50 -0.79
N ALA A 105 -19.01 -1.19 -0.82
CA ALA A 105 -20.25 -0.70 -1.41
C ALA A 105 -20.28 -0.85 -2.95
N GLY A 106 -19.12 -0.86 -3.60
CA GLY A 106 -19.05 -0.98 -5.05
C GLY A 106 -17.63 -1.01 -5.59
N PHE A 107 -16.99 -2.17 -5.50
CA PHE A 107 -15.58 -2.32 -5.86
C PHE A 107 -15.25 -1.92 -7.31
N GLN A 108 -16.16 -2.15 -8.27
CA GLN A 108 -15.93 -1.79 -9.67
C GLN A 108 -15.73 -0.27 -9.86
N ARG A 109 -16.60 0.55 -9.23
CA ARG A 109 -16.48 2.01 -9.29
C ARG A 109 -15.28 2.50 -8.49
N PHE A 110 -15.05 1.90 -7.32
CA PHE A 110 -13.87 2.19 -6.51
C PHE A 110 -12.57 1.95 -7.30
N PHE A 111 -12.45 0.80 -7.97
CA PHE A 111 -11.30 0.45 -8.79
C PHE A 111 -11.12 1.40 -9.98
N LEU A 112 -12.21 1.80 -10.64
CA LEU A 112 -12.16 2.83 -11.70
C LEU A 112 -11.62 4.16 -11.17
N TYR A 113 -12.17 4.67 -10.06
CA TYR A 113 -11.72 5.95 -9.50
C TYR A 113 -10.29 5.88 -8.99
N PHE A 114 -9.86 4.75 -8.42
CA PHE A 114 -8.47 4.53 -8.05
C PHE A 114 -7.55 4.73 -9.26
N HIS A 115 -7.88 4.16 -10.42
CA HIS A 115 -7.06 4.32 -11.63
C HIS A 115 -7.07 5.75 -12.14
N LEU A 116 -8.23 6.40 -12.18
CA LEU A 116 -8.36 7.80 -12.62
C LEU A 116 -7.60 8.78 -11.72
N ILE A 117 -7.49 8.49 -10.43
CA ILE A 117 -6.73 9.32 -9.47
C ILE A 117 -5.23 8.99 -9.54
N SER A 118 -4.88 7.72 -9.71
CA SER A 118 -3.48 7.26 -9.61
C SER A 118 -2.68 7.44 -10.90
N PHE A 119 -3.36 7.46 -12.05
CA PHE A 119 -2.71 7.48 -13.36
C PHE A 119 -3.28 8.59 -14.25
N SER A 120 -2.38 9.34 -14.89
CA SER A 120 -2.73 10.43 -15.83
C SER A 120 -2.79 9.99 -17.30
N ASN A 121 -2.63 8.70 -17.56
CA ASN A 121 -2.63 8.09 -18.89
C ASN A 121 -3.68 6.96 -18.97
N ASP A 122 -3.78 6.31 -20.13
CA ASP A 122 -4.74 5.23 -20.38
C ASP A 122 -4.12 3.83 -20.29
N LEU A 123 -2.82 3.67 -19.96
CA LEU A 123 -2.09 2.40 -20.02
C LEU A 123 -2.72 1.29 -19.16
N TRP A 124 -3.43 1.66 -18.11
CA TRP A 124 -4.17 0.76 -17.22
C TRP A 124 -5.46 0.20 -17.83
N MET A 125 -5.97 0.80 -18.91
CA MET A 125 -7.13 0.28 -19.64
C MET A 125 -6.67 -0.91 -20.50
N LEU A 126 -6.76 -2.10 -19.92
CA LEU A 126 -6.37 -3.37 -20.53
C LEU A 126 -7.61 -4.17 -20.97
N ASP A 127 -7.44 -4.96 -22.03
CA ASP A 127 -8.46 -5.84 -22.59
C ASP A 127 -8.26 -7.27 -22.07
N PRO A 128 -9.21 -7.81 -21.28
CA PRO A 128 -9.12 -9.14 -20.69
C PRO A 128 -9.12 -10.29 -21.70
N ARG A 129 -9.30 -10.01 -23.00
CA ARG A 129 -9.19 -11.01 -24.07
C ARG A 129 -7.77 -11.20 -24.60
N LYS A 130 -6.87 -10.25 -24.36
CA LYS A 130 -5.50 -10.26 -24.93
C LYS A 130 -4.40 -9.91 -23.94
N ASP A 131 -4.69 -9.15 -22.89
CA ASP A 131 -3.69 -8.65 -21.96
C ASP A 131 -3.56 -9.61 -20.77
N PHE A 132 -2.41 -10.27 -20.66
CA PHE A 132 -2.15 -11.29 -19.63
C PHE A 132 -2.16 -10.72 -18.21
N LEU A 133 -1.78 -9.46 -18.01
CA LEU A 133 -1.71 -8.82 -16.71
C LEU A 133 -3.08 -8.78 -16.05
N ILE A 134 -4.13 -8.37 -16.76
CA ILE A 134 -5.49 -8.34 -16.22
C ILE A 134 -6.15 -9.73 -16.15
N MET A 135 -5.70 -10.69 -16.97
CA MET A 135 -6.10 -12.09 -16.82
C MET A 135 -5.53 -12.72 -15.53
N MET A 136 -4.28 -12.38 -15.19
CA MET A 136 -3.60 -12.88 -13.98
C MET A 136 -4.07 -12.17 -12.71
N PHE A 137 -4.37 -10.88 -12.81
CA PHE A 137 -4.87 -10.05 -11.71
C PHE A 137 -6.28 -9.55 -12.04
N PRO A 138 -7.29 -10.45 -12.06
CA PRO A 138 -8.66 -10.05 -12.28
C PRO A 138 -9.15 -9.18 -11.12
N GLN A 139 -10.26 -8.47 -11.33
CA GLN A 139 -10.81 -7.56 -10.31
C GLN A 139 -11.01 -8.21 -8.93
N GLY A 140 -11.37 -9.51 -8.86
CA GLY A 140 -11.50 -10.24 -7.60
C GLY A 140 -10.20 -10.32 -6.79
N PHE A 141 -9.05 -10.49 -7.46
CA PHE A 141 -7.74 -10.46 -6.80
C PHE A 141 -7.50 -9.12 -6.09
N PHE A 142 -7.82 -8.00 -6.76
CA PHE A 142 -7.63 -6.68 -6.17
C PHE A 142 -8.62 -6.38 -5.04
N PHE A 143 -9.82 -6.97 -5.08
CA PHE A 143 -10.75 -6.88 -3.96
C PHE A 143 -10.17 -7.57 -2.72
N ASP A 144 -9.69 -8.81 -2.88
CA ASP A 144 -9.08 -9.58 -1.79
C ASP A 144 -7.83 -8.87 -1.24
N ALA A 145 -6.98 -8.33 -2.12
CA ALA A 145 -5.82 -7.54 -1.72
C ALA A 145 -6.22 -6.27 -0.96
N THR A 146 -7.24 -5.56 -1.43
CA THR A 146 -7.76 -4.35 -0.74
C THR A 146 -8.30 -4.71 0.64
N ALA A 147 -9.06 -5.80 0.76
CA ALA A 147 -9.58 -6.28 2.04
C ALA A 147 -8.46 -6.65 3.02
N LEU A 148 -7.41 -7.32 2.54
CA LEU A 148 -6.24 -7.65 3.35
C LEU A 148 -5.50 -6.39 3.82
N ILE A 149 -5.27 -5.43 2.93
CA ILE A 149 -4.62 -4.15 3.28
C ILE A 149 -5.45 -3.40 4.33
N VAL A 150 -6.76 -3.28 4.12
CA VAL A 150 -7.68 -2.64 5.08
C VAL A 150 -7.59 -3.33 6.45
N LEU A 151 -7.62 -4.66 6.50
CA LEU A 151 -7.53 -5.42 7.74
C LEU A 151 -6.21 -5.15 8.49
N LEU A 152 -5.08 -5.22 7.80
CA LEU A 152 -3.76 -5.00 8.38
C LEU A 152 -3.60 -3.56 8.86
N THR A 153 -4.03 -2.57 8.07
CA THR A 153 -3.96 -1.16 8.44
C THR A 153 -4.91 -0.83 9.61
N VAL A 154 -6.08 -1.46 9.70
CA VAL A 154 -6.97 -1.34 10.86
C VAL A 154 -6.28 -1.87 12.12
N ALA A 155 -5.62 -3.04 12.04
CA ALA A 155 -4.89 -3.60 13.17
C ALA A 155 -3.75 -2.67 13.64
N GLU A 156 -2.96 -2.14 12.71
CA GLU A 156 -1.91 -1.15 13.02
C GLU A 156 -2.48 0.14 13.62
N GLY A 157 -3.57 0.67 13.05
CA GLY A 157 -4.26 1.86 13.54
C GLY A 157 -4.82 1.67 14.95
N MET A 158 -5.36 0.49 15.26
CA MET A 158 -5.80 0.13 16.61
C MET A 158 -4.62 0.11 17.59
N ILE A 159 -3.47 -0.46 17.22
CA ILE A 159 -2.28 -0.45 18.06
C ILE A 159 -1.83 0.99 18.35
N LEU A 160 -1.76 1.83 17.31
CA LEU A 160 -1.36 3.24 17.44
C LEU A 160 -2.39 4.10 18.19
N TRP A 161 -3.67 3.71 18.21
CA TRP A 161 -4.67 4.35 19.06
C TRP A 161 -4.55 3.91 20.51
N PHE A 162 -4.62 2.60 20.76
CA PHE A 162 -4.84 2.04 22.09
C PHE A 162 -3.58 1.98 22.93
N ALA A 163 -2.43 1.58 22.38
CA ALA A 163 -1.20 1.44 23.16
C ALA A 163 -0.77 2.78 23.81
N PRO A 164 -0.76 3.93 23.08
CA PRO A 164 -0.46 5.23 23.70
C PRO A 164 -1.49 5.65 24.74
N SER A 165 -2.77 5.33 24.54
CA SER A 165 -3.84 5.66 25.49
C SER A 165 -3.67 4.95 26.84
N LEU A 166 -3.19 3.70 26.82
CA LEU A 166 -2.89 2.92 28.02
C LEU A 166 -1.64 3.42 28.73
N ILE A 167 -0.57 3.73 27.98
CA ILE A 167 0.67 4.32 28.51
C ILE A 167 0.36 5.62 29.23
N ARG A 168 -0.48 6.47 28.64
CA ARG A 168 -0.93 7.72 29.23
C ARG A 168 -1.60 7.52 30.59
N LYS A 169 -2.53 6.56 30.65
CA LYS A 169 -3.27 6.23 31.89
C LYS A 169 -2.35 5.65 32.97
N PHE A 170 -1.37 4.83 32.59
CA PHE A 170 -0.44 4.20 33.53
C PHE A 170 0.61 5.17 34.08
N TRP A 171 1.12 6.09 33.25
CA TRP A 171 2.17 7.05 33.64
C TRP A 171 1.66 8.41 34.12
N ASN A 172 0.33 8.62 34.20
CA ASN A 172 -0.31 9.90 34.57
C ASN A 172 0.20 11.12 33.75
N ILE A 173 0.43 10.92 32.45
CA ILE A 173 0.88 11.97 31.50
C ILE A 173 -0.22 12.48 30.55
#